data_AF-A0A3D4RLN2-F1
#
_entry.id   AF-A0A3D4RLN2-F1
#
_cell.length_a   1.000
_cell.length_b   1.000
_cell.length_c   1.000
_cell.angle_alpha   90.00
_cell.angle_beta   90.00
_cell.angle_gamma   90.00
#
_symmetry.space_group_name_H-M   'P 1'
#
loop_
_entity.id
_entity.type
_entity.pdbx_description
1 polymer ?
#
loop_
_entity_poly.entity_id
_entity_poly.type
_entity_poly.pdbx_seq_one_letter_code
_entity_poly.pdbx_strand_id
1 'polypeptide(L)'
;MEAVLLTIALLYIVWSTAILVFDADIWLKNKLKAEKPKDEAKESPPPRADDFIVKHTYTVSPKTDSNEHEQATPKENGEAIKDEGEAVKESEVTFDEGNAPKKSARIPDDKLDEAFTDTRIEDVDVKYNEAEEEPDAEQASGNSFEEIDKAVETASKPNATNEECAHAGKVFSEMEGNELYEKIAERSKLIKRRMDALMELHMSSISTMTPPSDKVQKAVEKKKFVVPEDFKDFNIRDFV
;
A
#
# COMPACT_ATOMS: atom_id res chain seq x y z
N MET A 1 40.02 -32.32 -34.66
CA MET A 1 38.67 -31.86 -34.25
C MET A 1 37.93 -32.91 -33.44
N GLU A 2 38.03 -34.20 -33.78
CA GLU A 2 37.36 -35.30 -33.07
C GLU A 2 37.74 -35.42 -31.58
N ALA A 3 39.03 -35.32 -31.23
CA ALA A 3 39.46 -35.36 -29.82
C ALA A 3 38.87 -34.22 -28.98
N VAL A 4 38.72 -33.02 -29.56
CA VAL A 4 38.12 -31.85 -28.87
C VAL A 4 36.63 -32.08 -28.66
N LEU A 5 35.92 -32.59 -29.67
CA LEU A 5 34.49 -32.93 -29.54
C LEU A 5 34.25 -34.02 -28.49
N LEU A 6 35.11 -35.03 -28.41
CA LEU A 6 35.04 -36.06 -27.35
C LEU A 6 35.27 -35.48 -25.96
N THR A 7 36.22 -34.56 -25.79
CA THR A 7 36.44 -33.91 -24.47
C THR A 7 35.26 -33.04 -24.05
N ILE A 8 34.64 -32.32 -24.98
CA ILE A 8 33.44 -31.50 -24.70
C ILE A 8 32.25 -32.39 -24.36
N ALA A 9 32.06 -33.50 -25.09
CA ALA A 9 31.01 -34.47 -24.80
C ALA A 9 31.17 -35.09 -23.40
N LEU A 10 32.40 -35.45 -23.01
CA LEU A 10 32.67 -35.97 -21.66
C LEU A 10 32.40 -34.92 -20.57
N LEU A 11 32.82 -33.67 -20.78
CA LEU A 11 32.52 -32.57 -19.86
C LEU A 11 31.01 -32.34 -19.72
N TYR A 12 30.26 -32.40 -20.83
CA TYR A 12 28.82 -32.25 -20.81
C TYR A 12 28.12 -33.40 -20.06
N ILE A 13 28.59 -34.64 -20.22
CA ILE A 13 28.06 -35.79 -19.49
C ILE A 13 28.33 -35.63 -17.99
N VAL A 14 29.56 -35.27 -17.60
CA VAL A 14 29.91 -35.03 -16.19
C VAL A 14 29.11 -33.88 -15.58
N TRP A 15 28.89 -32.80 -16.34
CA TRP A 15 28.08 -31.67 -15.89
C TRP A 15 26.60 -32.03 -15.78
N SER A 16 26.07 -32.80 -16.74
CA SER A 16 24.69 -33.27 -16.72
C SER A 16 24.42 -34.21 -15.54
N THR A 17 25.34 -35.13 -15.24
CA THR A 17 25.20 -36.00 -14.06
C THR A 17 25.32 -35.21 -12.75
N ALA A 18 26.17 -34.17 -12.69
CA ALA A 18 26.25 -33.28 -11.53
C ALA A 18 24.94 -32.53 -11.28
N ILE A 19 24.29 -32.01 -12.33
CA ILE A 19 22.96 -31.37 -12.21
C ILE A 19 21.91 -32.37 -11.74
N LEU A 20 21.88 -33.58 -12.31
CA LEU A 20 20.89 -34.58 -11.96
C LEU A 20 21.00 -35.02 -10.48
N VAL A 21 22.23 -35.12 -9.95
CA VAL A 21 22.48 -35.38 -8.53
C VAL A 21 22.06 -34.20 -7.67
N PHE A 22 22.34 -32.97 -8.10
CA PHE A 22 21.96 -31.76 -7.36
C PHE A 22 20.44 -31.56 -7.29
N ASP A 23 19.73 -31.78 -8.40
CA ASP A 23 18.27 -31.73 -8.45
C ASP A 23 17.63 -32.85 -7.61
N ALA A 24 18.21 -34.06 -7.63
CA ALA A 24 17.77 -35.16 -6.77
C ALA A 24 17.97 -34.87 -5.28
N ASP A 25 19.08 -34.22 -4.90
CA ASP A 25 19.37 -33.79 -3.53
C ASP A 25 18.42 -32.67 -3.06
N ILE A 26 18.13 -31.69 -3.92
CA ILE A 26 17.12 -30.65 -3.66
C ILE A 26 15.74 -31.28 -3.50
N TRP A 27 15.37 -32.21 -4.38
CA TRP A 27 14.09 -32.91 -4.33
C TRP A 27 13.95 -33.73 -3.05
N LEU A 28 15.01 -34.46 -2.64
CA LEU A 28 15.03 -35.24 -1.41
C LEU A 28 14.94 -34.35 -0.17
N LYS A 29 15.65 -33.22 -0.14
CA LYS A 29 15.57 -32.22 0.94
C LYS A 29 14.17 -31.61 1.04
N ASN A 30 13.52 -31.36 -0.09
CA ASN A 30 12.15 -30.83 -0.10
C ASN A 30 11.13 -31.88 0.36
N LYS A 31 11.31 -33.15 -0.04
CA LYS A 31 10.47 -34.27 0.40
C LYS A 31 10.62 -34.54 1.90
N LEU A 32 11.84 -34.51 2.44
CA LEU A 32 12.08 -34.64 3.89
C LEU A 32 11.48 -33.48 4.68
N LYS A 33 11.44 -32.26 4.14
CA LYS A 33 10.73 -31.13 4.76
C LYS A 33 9.21 -31.29 4.72
N ALA A 34 8.67 -31.94 3.69
CA ALA A 34 7.25 -32.25 3.56
C ALA A 34 6.82 -33.45 4.43
N GLU A 35 7.73 -34.38 4.73
CA GLU A 35 7.48 -35.58 5.53
C GLU A 35 7.78 -35.38 7.02
N LYS A 36 8.41 -34.26 7.43
CA LYS A 36 8.35 -33.88 8.84
C LYS A 36 6.87 -33.73 9.20
N PRO A 37 6.33 -34.56 10.13
CA PRO A 37 5.04 -34.23 10.69
C PRO A 37 5.17 -32.81 11.21
N LYS A 38 4.16 -32.00 10.92
CA LYS A 38 3.92 -30.75 11.62
C LYS A 38 3.88 -31.15 13.08
N ASP A 39 5.01 -31.00 13.78
CA ASP A 39 5.08 -31.20 15.22
C ASP A 39 3.94 -30.34 15.76
N GLU A 40 2.91 -31.02 16.27
CA GLU A 40 1.87 -30.39 17.05
C GLU A 40 2.63 -29.57 18.08
N ALA A 41 2.57 -28.25 17.90
CA ALA A 41 3.03 -27.31 18.88
C ALA A 41 2.28 -27.69 20.15
N LYS A 42 2.98 -28.40 21.04
CA LYS A 42 2.48 -28.69 22.38
C LYS A 42 2.05 -27.35 22.93
N GLU A 43 0.75 -27.26 23.18
CA GLU A 43 0.10 -26.22 23.93
C GLU A 43 1.00 -25.90 25.14
N SER A 44 1.70 -24.78 25.05
CA SER A 44 2.32 -24.18 26.23
C SER A 44 1.15 -23.82 27.14
N PRO A 45 1.21 -24.10 28.46
CA PRO A 45 0.15 -23.68 29.37
C PRO A 45 -0.11 -22.18 29.18
N PRO A 46 -1.37 -21.73 29.33
CA PRO A 46 -1.71 -20.33 29.11
C PRO A 46 -0.75 -19.45 29.94
N PRO A 47 -0.11 -18.43 29.32
CA PRO A 47 0.75 -17.53 30.07
C PRO A 47 -0.08 -16.94 31.22
N ARG A 48 0.45 -17.01 32.44
CA ARG A 48 -0.21 -16.37 33.59
C ARG A 48 -0.30 -14.87 33.27
N ALA A 49 -1.43 -14.27 33.64
CA ALA A 49 -1.75 -12.86 33.40
C ALA A 49 -0.74 -11.84 33.97
N ASP A 50 0.31 -12.31 34.65
CA ASP A 50 1.32 -11.47 35.30
C ASP A 50 2.54 -11.17 34.41
N ASP A 51 2.73 -11.86 33.28
CA ASP A 51 3.95 -11.73 32.45
C ASP A 51 3.87 -10.65 31.35
N PHE A 52 2.74 -9.94 31.22
CA PHE A 52 2.58 -8.85 30.23
C PHE A 52 2.81 -7.43 30.78
N ILE A 53 3.17 -7.29 32.06
CA ILE A 53 3.43 -5.97 32.63
C ILE A 53 4.90 -5.61 32.41
N VAL A 54 5.20 -5.03 31.24
CA VAL A 54 6.42 -4.23 31.09
C VAL A 54 6.25 -2.99 31.97
N LYS A 55 6.73 -3.09 33.21
CA LYS A 55 6.71 -2.01 34.19
C LYS A 55 7.72 -0.94 33.78
N HIS A 56 7.33 -0.06 32.85
CA HIS A 56 8.12 1.13 32.52
C HIS A 56 8.15 2.06 33.74
N THR A 57 9.28 2.08 34.46
CA THR A 57 9.56 3.11 35.46
C THR A 57 9.98 4.39 34.73
N TYR A 58 9.05 5.31 34.51
CA TYR A 58 9.39 6.70 34.20
C TYR A 58 9.83 7.39 35.48
N THR A 59 11.09 7.82 35.52
CA THR A 59 11.59 8.72 36.58
C THR A 59 11.35 10.15 36.10
N VAL A 60 10.29 10.79 36.59
CA VAL A 60 10.08 12.22 36.42
C VAL A 60 10.88 12.90 37.53
N SER A 61 11.97 13.59 37.17
CA SER A 61 12.67 14.46 38.11
C SER A 61 11.74 15.64 38.46
N PRO A 62 11.34 15.84 39.72
CA PRO A 62 10.64 17.05 40.11
C PRO A 62 11.65 18.19 40.10
N LYS A 63 11.54 19.09 39.11
CA LYS A 63 12.07 20.44 39.24
C LYS A 63 11.06 21.21 40.09
N THR A 64 11.22 21.14 41.40
CA THR A 64 10.58 22.07 42.32
C THR A 64 11.40 23.35 42.36
N ASP A 65 10.65 24.45 42.52
CA ASP A 65 11.06 25.81 42.82
C ASP A 65 11.42 26.62 41.56
N SER A 66 10.80 27.75 41.23
CA SER A 66 9.94 28.63 42.00
C SER A 66 9.11 29.50 41.04
N ASN A 67 7.90 29.84 41.48
CA ASN A 67 7.06 30.85 40.88
C ASN A 67 7.63 32.22 41.26
N GLU A 68 8.42 32.84 40.39
CA GLU A 68 8.69 34.28 40.44
C GLU A 68 8.60 34.87 39.03
N HIS A 69 7.60 35.74 38.89
CA HIS A 69 7.31 36.57 37.74
C HIS A 69 8.35 37.69 37.68
N GLU A 70 9.26 37.69 36.71
CA GLU A 70 10.02 38.89 36.33
C GLU A 70 10.32 38.96 34.83
N GLN A 71 9.96 40.11 34.29
CA GLN A 71 10.11 40.59 32.93
C GLN A 71 11.57 40.95 32.63
N ALA A 72 12.22 40.33 31.64
CA ALA A 72 13.37 40.92 30.92
C ALA A 72 13.82 40.10 29.68
N THR A 73 13.55 40.67 28.50
CA THR A 73 14.42 40.73 27.30
C THR A 73 15.27 39.49 26.88
N PRO A 74 15.08 38.96 25.67
CA PRO A 74 16.12 38.20 24.98
C PRO A 74 17.14 39.16 24.34
N LYS A 75 18.37 39.19 24.88
CA LYS A 75 19.53 39.71 24.15
C LYS A 75 20.11 38.59 23.29
N GLU A 76 20.03 38.83 22.00
CA GLU A 76 20.96 38.48 20.92
C GLU A 76 22.34 37.95 21.35
N ASN A 77 22.70 36.78 20.81
CA ASN A 77 24.07 36.45 20.40
C ASN A 77 23.99 35.99 18.95
N GLY A 78 24.51 36.82 18.06
CA GLY A 78 24.40 36.66 16.62
C GLY A 78 25.44 35.72 16.03
N GLU A 79 25.05 35.09 14.94
CA GLU A 79 25.94 34.85 13.81
C GLU A 79 25.19 35.24 12.53
N ALA A 80 25.84 36.09 11.75
CA ALA A 80 25.23 36.96 10.76
C ALA A 80 24.91 36.23 9.45
N ILE A 81 23.68 36.38 8.96
CA ILE A 81 23.39 36.35 7.52
C ILE A 81 22.42 37.50 7.22
N LYS A 82 22.94 38.52 6.53
CA LYS A 82 22.16 39.58 5.88
C LYS A 82 21.49 38.96 4.64
N ASP A 83 20.17 39.10 4.52
CA ASP A 83 19.55 39.43 3.25
C ASP A 83 18.15 40.05 3.46
N GLU A 84 18.00 41.26 2.93
CA GLU A 84 16.80 41.95 2.42
C GLU A 84 15.45 41.76 3.16
N GLY A 85 15.04 42.80 3.89
CA GLY A 85 13.81 42.84 4.67
C GLY A 85 12.54 43.11 3.85
N GLU A 86 11.50 42.32 4.10
CA GLU A 86 10.11 42.70 3.84
C GLU A 86 9.52 43.27 5.15
N ALA A 87 9.13 44.54 5.13
CA ALA A 87 8.53 45.22 6.27
C ALA A 87 7.08 44.76 6.44
N VAL A 88 6.86 43.73 7.28
CA VAL A 88 5.53 43.32 7.72
C VAL A 88 4.96 44.42 8.63
N LYS A 89 3.97 45.15 8.12
CA LYS A 89 3.21 46.14 8.89
C LYS A 89 2.25 45.42 9.83
N GLU A 90 2.58 45.43 11.11
CA GLU A 90 1.71 45.07 12.23
C GLU A 90 0.63 46.16 12.46
N SER A 91 -0.19 46.42 11.45
CA SER A 91 -1.30 47.35 11.58
C SER A 91 -2.44 46.90 10.68
N GLU A 92 -3.39 46.17 11.27
CA GLU A 92 -4.84 46.13 10.97
C GLU A 92 -5.42 44.75 11.31
N VAL A 93 -5.47 44.42 12.61
CA VAL A 93 -6.53 43.55 13.12
C VAL A 93 -7.47 44.46 13.89
N THR A 94 -8.33 45.14 13.14
CA THR A 94 -9.52 45.78 13.68
C THR A 94 -10.44 44.66 14.11
N PHE A 95 -10.35 44.22 15.38
CA PHE A 95 -11.44 43.48 15.99
C PHE A 95 -12.62 44.44 16.03
N ASP A 96 -13.58 44.22 15.13
CA ASP A 96 -14.87 44.87 15.17
C ASP A 96 -15.46 44.59 16.56
N GLU A 97 -15.40 45.57 17.47
CA GLU A 97 -16.20 45.60 18.69
C GLU A 97 -17.64 45.95 18.29
N GLY A 98 -18.17 45.12 17.39
CA GLY A 98 -19.54 45.13 16.95
C GLY A 98 -20.38 44.77 18.16
N ASN A 99 -21.22 45.73 18.55
CA ASN A 99 -22.34 45.59 19.47
C ASN A 99 -23.40 44.60 18.91
N ALA A 100 -22.99 43.38 18.59
CA ALA A 100 -23.89 42.27 18.36
C ALA A 100 -24.30 41.73 19.74
N PRO A 101 -25.60 41.56 20.02
CA PRO A 101 -26.02 40.98 21.28
C PRO A 101 -25.40 39.58 21.37
N LYS A 102 -24.42 39.43 22.28
CA LYS A 102 -23.80 38.15 22.60
C LYS A 102 -24.95 37.23 23.01
N LYS A 103 -25.30 36.27 22.16
CA LYS A 103 -26.25 35.21 22.50
C LYS A 103 -25.58 34.42 23.61
N SER A 104 -25.94 34.71 24.85
CA SER A 104 -25.38 34.01 26.00
C SER A 104 -25.69 32.53 25.83
N ALA A 105 -24.67 31.68 25.90
CA ALA A 105 -24.85 30.23 25.93
C ALA A 105 -25.52 29.76 27.24
N ARG A 106 -25.81 30.69 28.16
CA ARG A 106 -26.56 30.44 29.39
C ARG A 106 -28.01 30.12 29.04
N ILE A 107 -28.45 28.94 29.45
CA ILE A 107 -29.86 28.52 29.40
C ILE A 107 -30.67 29.52 30.24
N PRO A 108 -31.75 30.11 29.69
CA PRO A 108 -32.59 31.02 30.45
C PRO A 108 -33.23 30.30 31.64
N ASP A 109 -33.39 31.01 32.76
CA ASP A 109 -33.89 30.41 34.02
C ASP A 109 -35.25 29.71 33.83
N ASP A 110 -36.10 30.22 32.93
CA ASP A 110 -37.41 29.66 32.57
C ASP A 110 -37.37 28.32 31.82
N LYS A 111 -36.18 27.88 31.36
CA LYS A 111 -35.97 26.61 30.65
C LYS A 111 -34.99 25.67 31.37
N LEU A 112 -34.57 26.02 32.58
CA LEU A 112 -33.70 25.15 33.37
C LEU A 112 -34.42 23.84 33.70
N ASP A 113 -35.69 23.91 34.12
CA ASP A 113 -36.44 22.72 34.49
C ASP A 113 -36.57 21.72 33.34
N GLU A 114 -36.75 22.19 32.10
CA GLU A 114 -36.81 21.38 30.88
C GLU A 114 -35.45 20.77 30.51
N ALA A 115 -34.35 21.53 30.66
CA ALA A 115 -33.00 21.03 30.36
C ALA A 115 -32.51 19.96 31.35
N PHE A 116 -33.08 19.92 32.56
CA PHE A 116 -32.74 18.97 33.62
C PHE A 116 -33.81 17.88 33.81
N THR A 117 -34.78 17.73 32.90
CA THR A 117 -35.67 16.56 32.91
C THR A 117 -34.92 15.30 32.47
N ASP A 118 -35.16 14.16 33.13
CA ASP A 118 -34.66 12.84 32.72
C ASP A 118 -35.33 12.45 31.39
N THR A 119 -34.67 12.76 30.27
CA THR A 119 -35.10 12.34 28.92
C THR A 119 -34.33 11.07 28.56
N ARG A 120 -35.03 9.94 28.52
CA ARG A 120 -34.44 8.68 28.06
C ARG A 120 -34.48 8.62 26.54
N ILE A 121 -33.64 7.75 25.97
CA ILE A 121 -33.57 7.55 24.51
C ILE A 121 -34.95 7.16 23.95
N GLU A 122 -35.80 6.50 24.75
CA GLU A 122 -37.18 6.11 24.40
C GLU A 122 -38.17 7.29 24.35
N ASP A 123 -37.90 8.38 25.08
CA ASP A 123 -38.78 9.57 25.16
C ASP A 123 -38.58 10.53 23.96
N VAL A 124 -37.49 10.33 23.22
CA VAL A 124 -37.21 11.09 21.99
C VAL A 124 -37.58 10.21 20.82
N ASP A 125 -38.64 10.59 20.09
CA ASP A 125 -39.05 9.96 18.82
C ASP A 125 -38.02 10.26 17.70
N VAL A 126 -36.77 9.85 17.89
CA VAL A 126 -35.76 9.81 16.84
C VAL A 126 -35.93 8.47 16.13
N LYS A 127 -36.63 8.49 15.00
CA LYS A 127 -36.51 7.40 14.03
C LYS A 127 -35.09 7.43 13.50
N TYR A 128 -34.22 6.60 14.07
CA TYR A 128 -32.93 6.28 13.45
C TYR A 128 -33.26 5.66 12.10
N ASN A 129 -32.97 6.40 11.05
CA ASN A 129 -33.09 5.88 9.70
C ASN A 129 -31.93 4.89 9.56
N GLU A 130 -32.21 3.60 9.76
CA GLU A 130 -31.21 2.51 9.63
C GLU A 130 -30.65 2.41 8.19
N ALA A 131 -31.13 3.27 7.29
CA ALA A 131 -30.71 3.46 5.91
C ALA A 131 -29.93 4.77 5.67
N GLU A 132 -29.44 5.44 6.71
CA GLU A 132 -28.34 6.40 6.53
C GLU A 132 -27.05 5.60 6.28
N GLU A 133 -26.92 5.13 5.04
CA GLU A 133 -25.64 4.87 4.41
C GLU A 133 -24.78 6.11 4.68
N GLU A 134 -23.74 5.96 5.51
CA GLU A 134 -22.87 7.09 5.88
C GLU A 134 -22.47 7.82 4.59
N PRO A 135 -22.54 9.17 4.56
CA PRO A 135 -22.15 9.91 3.38
C PRO A 135 -20.71 9.51 3.06
N ASP A 136 -20.53 8.85 1.92
CA ASP A 136 -19.31 8.22 1.41
C ASP A 136 -18.11 9.13 1.67
N ALA A 137 -17.54 9.01 2.88
CA ALA A 137 -16.49 9.87 3.35
C ALA A 137 -15.28 9.46 2.53
N GLU A 138 -14.74 10.38 1.71
CA GLU A 138 -13.69 10.12 0.71
C GLU A 138 -12.76 9.00 1.15
N GLN A 139 -13.11 7.76 0.79
CA GLN A 139 -12.40 6.60 1.29
C GLN A 139 -11.07 6.58 0.56
N ALA A 140 -10.02 6.21 1.29
CA ALA A 140 -8.71 6.04 0.67
C ALA A 140 -8.84 5.04 -0.49
N SER A 141 -8.45 5.47 -1.69
CA SER A 141 -8.44 4.60 -2.86
C SER A 141 -7.40 3.50 -2.66
N GLY A 142 -7.81 2.25 -2.70
CA GLY A 142 -6.91 1.10 -2.56
C GLY A 142 -7.69 -0.19 -2.37
N ASN A 143 -6.96 -1.31 -2.33
CA ASN A 143 -7.54 -2.60 -1.99
C ASN A 143 -7.70 -2.72 -0.46
N SER A 144 -8.81 -3.29 -0.03
CA SER A 144 -9.09 -3.59 1.38
C SER A 144 -8.13 -4.64 1.93
N PHE A 145 -7.96 -4.69 3.25
CA PHE A 145 -7.08 -5.68 3.87
C PHE A 145 -7.57 -7.11 3.61
N GLU A 146 -8.89 -7.32 3.56
CA GLU A 146 -9.53 -8.59 3.26
C GLU A 146 -9.25 -9.05 1.81
N GLU A 147 -9.24 -8.13 0.85
CA GLU A 147 -8.89 -8.43 -0.54
C GLU A 147 -7.41 -8.82 -0.68
N ILE A 148 -6.54 -8.11 0.04
CA ILE A 148 -5.10 -8.38 0.08
C ILE A 148 -4.82 -9.74 0.73
N ASP A 149 -5.44 -10.03 1.87
CA ASP A 149 -5.28 -11.31 2.57
C ASP A 149 -5.74 -12.48 1.69
N LYS A 150 -6.91 -12.36 1.05
CA LYS A 150 -7.39 -13.35 0.08
C LYS A 150 -6.43 -13.52 -1.10
N ALA A 151 -5.87 -12.43 -1.64
CA ALA A 151 -4.90 -12.52 -2.73
C ALA A 151 -3.62 -13.28 -2.31
N VAL A 152 -3.11 -13.01 -1.11
CA VAL A 152 -1.93 -13.70 -0.55
C VAL A 152 -2.22 -15.17 -0.25
N GLU A 153 -3.43 -15.46 0.23
CA GLU A 153 -3.89 -16.83 0.45
C GLU A 153 -3.97 -17.61 -0.88
N THR A 154 -4.51 -16.98 -1.92
CA THR A 154 -4.57 -17.51 -3.30
C THR A 154 -3.17 -17.79 -3.84
N ALA A 155 -2.21 -16.88 -3.65
CA ALA A 155 -0.81 -17.11 -4.05
C ALA A 155 -0.14 -18.25 -3.23
N SER A 156 -0.59 -18.50 -2.01
CA SER A 156 -0.07 -19.57 -1.16
C SER A 156 -0.66 -20.95 -1.53
N LYS A 157 -1.90 -20.98 -2.00
CA LYS A 157 -2.59 -22.20 -2.45
C LYS A 157 -2.00 -22.72 -3.78
N PRO A 158 -1.80 -24.05 -3.94
CA PRO A 158 -1.31 -24.62 -5.19
C PRO A 158 -2.38 -24.72 -6.28
N ASN A 159 -3.66 -24.82 -5.91
CA ASN A 159 -4.80 -24.91 -6.81
C ASN A 159 -5.82 -23.86 -6.38
N ALA A 160 -5.81 -22.71 -7.03
CA ALA A 160 -6.80 -21.65 -6.84
C ALA A 160 -7.78 -21.62 -8.02
N THR A 161 -8.98 -21.12 -7.75
CA THR A 161 -10.02 -20.95 -8.77
C THR A 161 -9.61 -19.87 -9.76
N ASN A 162 -10.02 -19.97 -11.02
CA ASN A 162 -9.67 -18.95 -12.04
C ASN A 162 -10.13 -17.54 -11.63
N GLU A 163 -11.30 -17.43 -11.01
CA GLU A 163 -11.83 -16.16 -10.48
C GLU A 163 -10.95 -15.58 -9.36
N GLU A 164 -10.52 -16.43 -8.43
CA GLU A 164 -9.62 -16.03 -7.34
C GLU A 164 -8.24 -15.62 -7.88
N CYS A 165 -7.74 -16.32 -8.91
CA CYS A 165 -6.50 -15.98 -9.60
C CYS A 165 -6.59 -14.63 -10.30
N ALA A 166 -7.69 -14.35 -11.00
CA ALA A 166 -7.91 -13.07 -11.66
C ALA A 166 -7.99 -11.92 -10.66
N HIS A 167 -8.74 -12.10 -9.57
CA HIS A 167 -8.82 -11.13 -8.48
C HIS A 167 -7.45 -10.90 -7.82
N ALA A 168 -6.73 -11.96 -7.48
CA ALA A 168 -5.40 -11.85 -6.89
C ALA A 168 -4.41 -11.13 -7.83
N GLY A 169 -4.45 -11.44 -9.13
CA GLY A 169 -3.64 -10.76 -10.14
C GLY A 169 -3.92 -9.26 -10.23
N LYS A 170 -5.19 -8.84 -10.13
CA LYS A 170 -5.58 -7.43 -10.04
C LYS A 170 -4.99 -6.76 -8.80
N VAL A 171 -5.24 -7.35 -7.63
CA VAL A 171 -4.77 -6.81 -6.35
C VAL A 171 -3.25 -6.67 -6.33
N PHE A 172 -2.50 -7.69 -6.80
CA PHE A 172 -1.05 -7.63 -6.85
C PHE A 172 -0.52 -6.59 -7.84
N SER A 173 -1.19 -6.39 -8.98
CA SER A 173 -0.80 -5.34 -9.93
C SER A 173 -0.99 -3.93 -9.38
N GLU A 174 -1.99 -3.72 -8.53
CA GLU A 174 -2.27 -2.43 -7.89
C GLU A 174 -1.38 -2.20 -6.66
N MET A 175 -0.94 -3.28 -6.01
CA MET A 175 -0.02 -3.23 -4.87
C MET A 175 1.46 -3.19 -5.26
N GLU A 176 1.80 -3.44 -6.52
CA GLU A 176 3.18 -3.45 -7.00
C GLU A 176 3.85 -2.09 -6.69
N GLY A 177 5.01 -2.13 -6.02
CA GLY A 177 5.72 -0.93 -5.58
C GLY A 177 5.36 -0.41 -4.17
N ASN A 178 4.47 -1.08 -3.44
CA ASN A 178 4.25 -0.84 -2.01
C ASN A 178 5.22 -1.69 -1.14
N GLU A 179 5.64 -1.16 0.00
CA GLU A 179 6.42 -1.87 1.03
C GLU A 179 5.81 -3.21 1.46
N LEU A 180 4.47 -3.28 1.55
CA LEU A 180 3.80 -4.53 1.92
C LEU A 180 4.04 -5.64 0.89
N TYR A 181 3.99 -5.29 -0.40
CA TYR A 181 4.29 -6.22 -1.49
C TYR A 181 5.73 -6.76 -1.37
N GLU A 182 6.69 -5.86 -1.13
CA GLU A 182 8.10 -6.22 -0.95
C GLU A 182 8.30 -7.14 0.26
N LYS A 183 7.70 -6.82 1.42
CA LYS A 183 7.78 -7.66 2.63
C LYS A 183 7.23 -9.07 2.40
N ILE A 184 6.12 -9.20 1.66
CA ILE A 184 5.55 -10.52 1.32
C ILE A 184 6.49 -11.27 0.37
N ALA A 185 7.02 -10.59 -0.65
CA ALA A 185 7.92 -11.15 -1.64
C ALA A 185 9.26 -11.61 -1.04
N GLU A 186 9.80 -10.87 -0.06
CA GLU A 186 11.01 -11.21 0.69
C GLU A 186 10.82 -12.44 1.59
N ARG A 187 9.66 -12.53 2.26
CA ARG A 187 9.35 -13.63 3.17
C ARG A 187 9.35 -14.98 2.46
N SER A 188 8.96 -15.04 1.18
CA SER A 188 8.94 -16.28 0.40
C SER A 188 9.15 -16.08 -1.09
N LYS A 189 10.27 -16.59 -1.59
CA LYS A 189 10.59 -16.66 -3.04
C LYS A 189 9.60 -17.51 -3.85
N LEU A 190 8.89 -18.44 -3.20
CA LEU A 190 7.87 -19.26 -3.86
C LEU A 190 6.60 -18.43 -4.06
N ILE A 191 6.16 -17.72 -3.02
CA ILE A 191 4.97 -16.87 -3.07
C ILE A 191 5.21 -15.72 -4.05
N LYS A 192 6.40 -15.09 -4.02
CA LYS A 192 6.80 -14.08 -5.01
C LYS A 192 6.58 -14.54 -6.44
N ARG A 193 7.12 -15.69 -6.82
CA ARG A 193 6.96 -16.24 -8.19
C ARG A 193 5.51 -16.48 -8.57
N ARG A 194 4.64 -16.80 -7.61
CA ARG A 194 3.21 -16.98 -7.86
C ARG A 194 2.49 -15.64 -7.96
N MET A 195 2.84 -14.65 -7.15
CA MET A 195 2.34 -13.28 -7.29
C MET A 195 2.68 -12.74 -8.68
N ASP A 196 3.94 -12.87 -9.12
CA ASP A 196 4.40 -12.46 -10.45
C ASP A 196 3.59 -13.18 -11.57
N ALA A 197 3.35 -14.49 -11.43
CA ALA A 197 2.56 -15.26 -12.40
C ALA A 197 1.08 -14.85 -12.45
N LEU A 198 0.47 -14.55 -11.29
CA LEU A 198 -0.92 -14.07 -11.21
C LEU A 198 -1.06 -12.68 -11.85
N MET A 199 -0.08 -11.81 -11.62
CA MET A 199 -0.02 -10.48 -12.23
C MET A 199 0.11 -10.58 -13.76
N GLU A 200 1.00 -11.44 -14.26
CA GLU A 200 1.14 -11.70 -15.70
C GLU A 200 -0.15 -12.25 -16.31
N LEU A 201 -0.82 -13.18 -15.63
CA LEU A 201 -2.12 -13.70 -16.06
C LEU A 201 -3.18 -12.59 -16.15
N HIS A 202 -3.23 -11.71 -15.15
CA HIS A 202 -4.15 -10.57 -15.17
C HIS A 202 -3.85 -9.60 -16.33
N MET A 203 -2.58 -9.21 -16.52
CA MET A 203 -2.18 -8.31 -17.61
C MET A 203 -2.48 -8.90 -19.00
N SER A 204 -2.23 -10.20 -19.18
CA SER A 204 -2.57 -10.89 -20.42
C SER A 204 -4.08 -10.93 -20.66
N SER A 205 -4.89 -11.16 -19.61
CA SER A 205 -6.35 -11.15 -19.72
C SER A 205 -6.91 -9.78 -20.12
N ILE A 206 -6.43 -8.68 -19.53
CA ILE A 206 -6.81 -7.31 -19.91
C ILE A 206 -6.44 -7.02 -21.37
N SER A 207 -5.25 -7.47 -21.80
CA SER A 207 -4.80 -7.27 -23.17
C SER A 207 -5.65 -8.03 -24.20
N THR A 208 -6.37 -9.09 -23.79
CA THR A 208 -7.34 -9.81 -24.63
C THR A 208 -8.76 -9.25 -24.59
N MET A 209 -9.16 -8.62 -23.48
CA MET A 209 -10.50 -8.01 -23.31
C MET A 209 -10.56 -6.56 -23.80
N THR A 210 -9.41 -5.92 -24.01
CA THR A 210 -9.37 -4.73 -24.85
C THR A 210 -9.63 -5.21 -26.28
N PRO A 211 -10.79 -4.94 -26.91
CA PRO A 211 -10.91 -5.16 -28.35
C PRO A 211 -9.74 -4.39 -28.98
N PRO A 212 -9.07 -4.91 -30.02
CA PRO A 212 -8.14 -4.07 -30.77
C PRO A 212 -8.94 -2.85 -31.21
N SER A 213 -8.75 -1.72 -30.53
CA SER A 213 -9.26 -0.43 -30.97
C SER A 213 -8.73 -0.26 -32.37
N ASP A 214 -9.62 -0.44 -33.34
CA ASP A 214 -9.52 -0.17 -34.77
C ASP A 214 -8.09 -0.05 -35.33
N LYS A 215 -7.27 -1.08 -35.14
CA LYS A 215 -6.22 -1.36 -36.12
C LYS A 215 -6.88 -2.16 -37.21
N VAL A 216 -7.59 -1.41 -38.05
CA VAL A 216 -7.83 -1.71 -39.46
C VAL A 216 -6.70 -2.61 -39.93
N GLN A 217 -7.03 -3.86 -40.23
CA GLN A 217 -6.18 -4.77 -40.99
C GLN A 217 -6.05 -4.22 -42.42
N LYS A 218 -5.40 -3.06 -42.58
CA LYS A 218 -4.71 -2.78 -43.82
C LYS A 218 -3.44 -3.60 -43.70
N ALA A 219 -3.41 -4.70 -44.43
CA ALA A 219 -2.16 -5.29 -44.87
C ALA A 219 -1.33 -4.17 -45.50
N VAL A 220 -0.49 -3.52 -44.69
CA VAL A 220 0.56 -2.65 -45.19
C VAL A 220 1.60 -3.62 -45.72
N GLU A 221 1.41 -4.03 -46.98
CA GLU A 221 2.50 -4.52 -47.80
C GLU A 221 3.69 -3.58 -47.56
N LYS A 222 4.83 -4.15 -47.16
CA LYS A 222 6.07 -3.41 -46.95
C LYS A 222 6.52 -2.84 -48.31
N LYS A 223 5.90 -1.74 -48.74
CA LYS A 223 6.30 -1.00 -49.92
C LYS A 223 7.66 -0.41 -49.63
N LYS A 224 8.64 -0.89 -50.37
CA LYS A 224 10.03 -0.46 -50.32
C LYS A 224 10.07 1.08 -50.42
N PHE A 225 10.66 1.74 -49.44
CA PHE A 225 10.83 3.19 -49.42
C PHE A 225 11.65 3.61 -50.65
N VAL A 226 10.98 4.25 -51.62
CA VAL A 226 11.60 4.87 -52.78
C VAL A 226 11.29 6.36 -52.67
N VAL A 227 12.33 7.17 -52.48
CA VAL A 227 12.21 8.63 -52.46
C VAL A 227 12.03 9.09 -53.90
N PRO A 228 10.90 9.76 -54.26
CA PRO A 228 10.74 10.36 -55.58
C PRO A 228 11.76 11.48 -55.80
N GLU A 229 12.28 11.62 -57.03
CA GLU A 229 13.23 12.68 -57.38
C GLU A 229 12.60 14.09 -57.36
N ASP A 230 11.26 14.17 -57.43
CA ASP A 230 10.48 15.42 -57.38
C ASP A 230 9.56 15.48 -56.16
N PHE A 231 9.59 16.61 -55.45
CA PHE A 231 8.84 16.85 -54.21
C PHE A 231 7.32 16.94 -54.37
N LYS A 232 6.81 17.03 -55.61
CA LYS A 232 5.37 17.18 -55.87
C LYS A 232 4.59 15.89 -55.67
N ASP A 233 5.25 14.75 -55.82
CA ASP A 233 4.61 13.43 -55.74
C ASP A 233 4.85 12.75 -54.38
N PHE A 234 5.51 13.44 -53.44
CA PHE A 234 5.74 12.92 -52.10
C PHE A 234 4.54 13.19 -51.18
N ASN A 235 3.86 12.13 -50.76
CA ASN A 235 2.76 12.20 -49.80
C ASN A 235 3.15 11.53 -48.47
N ILE A 236 3.29 12.33 -47.40
CA ILE A 236 3.64 11.84 -46.06
C ILE A 236 2.61 10.89 -45.46
N ARG A 237 1.34 10.96 -45.90
CA ARG A 237 0.26 10.08 -45.39
C ARG A 237 0.40 8.64 -45.86
N ASP A 238 1.28 8.37 -46.82
CA ASP A 238 1.55 7.02 -47.27
C ASP A 238 2.54 6.28 -46.34
N PHE A 239 3.09 6.96 -45.33
CA PHE A 239 4.11 6.43 -44.40
C PHE A 239 3.73 6.53 -42.91
N VAL A 240 2.47 6.85 -42.57
CA VAL A 240 1.91 6.88 -41.20
C VAL A 240 0.81 5.85 -41.08
#